data_AF-A0A3A0FB72-F1
#
_entry.id   AF-A0A3A0FB72-F1
#
_cell.length_a   1.000
_cell.length_b   1.000
_cell.length_c   1.000
_cell.angle_alpha   90.00
_cell.angle_beta   90.00
_cell.angle_gamma   90.00
#
_symmetry.space_group_name_H-M   'P 1'
#
loop_
_entity.id
_entity.type
_entity.pdbx_description
1 polymer ?
#
loop_
_entity_poly.entity_id
_entity_poly.type
_entity_poly.pdbx_seq_one_letter_code
_entity_poly.pdbx_strand_id
1 'polypeptide(L)' 'MTARDITAIIGPADEQLLSEIMLTGATAGELAQAWAWVNSDDALVNEGRPLPTGKVAELIDLLEDMDEDPEP' A
#
# COMPACT_ATOMS: atom_id res chain seq x y z
N MET A 1 -5.38 -1.87 -13.12
CA MET A 1 -5.85 -2.39 -11.82
C MET A 1 -7.24 -1.86 -11.59
N THR A 2 -8.15 -2.66 -11.03
CA THR A 2 -9.54 -2.26 -10.75
C THR A 2 -9.77 -2.13 -9.25
N ALA A 3 -10.84 -1.45 -8.83
CA ALA A 3 -11.20 -1.34 -7.41
C ALA A 3 -11.31 -2.71 -6.71
N ARG A 4 -11.81 -3.74 -7.40
CA ARG A 4 -11.87 -5.11 -6.89
C ARG A 4 -10.49 -5.71 -6.62
N ASP A 5 -9.52 -5.45 -7.49
CA ASP A 5 -8.15 -5.92 -7.32
C ASP A 5 -7.52 -5.26 -6.09
N ILE A 6 -7.75 -3.96 -5.92
CA ILE A 6 -7.26 -3.18 -4.77
C ILE A 6 -7.82 -3.77 -3.48
N THR A 7 -9.15 -3.90 -3.39
CA THR A 7 -9.79 -4.41 -2.17
C THR A 7 -9.48 -5.87 -1.88
N ALA A 8 -9.11 -6.65 -2.89
CA ALA A 8 -8.66 -8.03 -2.70
C ALA A 8 -7.26 -8.12 -2.08
N ILE A 9 -6.45 -7.07 -2.22
CA ILE A 9 -5.07 -6.99 -1.71
C ILE A 9 -5.07 -6.38 -0.32
N ILE A 10 -5.58 -5.15 -0.19
CA ILE A 10 -5.50 -4.36 1.05
C ILE A 10 -6.74 -4.53 1.94
N GLY A 11 -7.77 -5.22 1.44
CA GLY A 11 -9.06 -5.34 2.13
C GLY A 11 -10.03 -4.19 1.78
N PRO A 12 -11.15 -4.07 2.49
CA PRO A 12 -12.13 -3.01 2.24
C PRO A 12 -11.47 -1.64 2.42
N ALA A 13 -11.58 -0.82 1.38
CA ALA A 13 -10.95 0.49 1.24
C ALA A 13 -11.99 1.52 0.78
N ASP A 14 -11.84 2.76 1.22
CA ASP A 14 -12.75 3.84 0.86
C ASP A 14 -12.58 4.30 -0.60
N GLU A 15 -13.63 4.92 -1.15
CA GLU A 15 -13.65 5.38 -2.54
C GLU A 15 -12.55 6.41 -2.85
N GLN A 16 -12.19 7.22 -1.86
CA GLN A 16 -11.12 8.21 -1.95
C GLN A 16 -9.76 7.52 -2.13
N LEU A 17 -9.43 6.59 -1.24
CA LEU A 17 -8.22 5.80 -1.30
C LEU A 17 -8.14 4.95 -2.59
N LEU A 18 -9.25 4.33 -2.99
CA LEU A 18 -9.32 3.60 -4.26
C LEU A 18 -8.97 4.50 -5.44
N SER A 19 -9.43 5.76 -5.42
CA SER A 19 -9.11 6.75 -6.44
C SER A 19 -7.64 7.15 -6.40
N GLU A 20 -7.06 7.38 -5.23
CA GLU A 20 -5.64 7.71 -5.08
C GLU A 20 -4.72 6.58 -5.55
N ILE A 21 -5.00 5.34 -5.14
CA ILE A 21 -4.28 4.16 -5.62
C ILE A 21 -4.43 4.02 -7.15
N MET A 22 -5.60 4.29 -7.72
CA MET A 22 -5.78 4.28 -9.18
C MET A 22 -5.02 5.41 -9.87
N LEU A 23 -4.90 6.59 -9.25
CA LEU A 23 -4.16 7.75 -9.76
C LEU A 23 -2.64 7.52 -9.78
N THR A 24 -2.09 6.73 -8.85
CA THR A 24 -0.66 6.32 -8.89
C THR A 24 -0.31 5.54 -10.17
N GLY A 25 -1.32 4.96 -10.84
CA GLY A 25 -1.11 4.12 -12.02
C GLY A 25 -0.27 2.88 -11.72
N ALA A 26 -0.32 2.40 -10.48
CA ALA A 26 0.33 1.17 -10.06
C ALA A 26 -0.43 -0.08 -10.53
N THR A 27 0.28 -1.19 -10.57
CA THR A 27 -0.25 -2.51 -10.87
C THR A 27 -0.62 -3.26 -9.59
N ALA A 28 -1.46 -4.29 -9.71
CA ALA A 28 -1.82 -5.14 -8.58
C ALA A 28 -0.60 -5.80 -7.91
N GLY A 29 0.46 -6.09 -8.67
CA GLY A 29 1.71 -6.60 -8.11
C GLY A 29 2.44 -5.59 -7.24
N GLU A 30 2.52 -4.33 -7.70
CA GLU A 30 3.15 -3.24 -6.93
C GLU A 30 2.36 -2.93 -5.65
N LEU A 31 1.02 -2.91 -5.73
CA LEU A 31 0.16 -2.75 -4.55
C LEU A 31 0.31 -3.90 -3.56
N ALA A 32 0.36 -5.15 -4.03
CA ALA A 32 0.57 -6.30 -3.16
C ALA A 32 1.94 -6.27 -2.47
N GLN A 33 2.98 -5.78 -3.16
CA GLN A 33 4.27 -5.54 -2.54
C GLN A 33 4.19 -4.47 -1.46
N ALA A 34 3.58 -3.31 -1.76
CA ALA A 34 3.40 -2.22 -0.81
C ALA A 34 2.62 -2.67 0.44
N TRP A 35 1.49 -3.36 0.24
CA TRP A 35 0.69 -3.91 1.33
C TRP A 35 1.47 -4.90 2.20
N ALA A 36 2.25 -5.79 1.56
CA ALA A 36 3.11 -6.72 2.27
C ALA A 36 4.23 -5.99 3.03
N TRP A 37 4.69 -4.82 2.57
CA TRP A 37 5.66 -4.00 3.30
C TRP A 37 5.04 -3.41 4.57
N VAL A 38 3.89 -2.73 4.44
CA VAL A 38 3.17 -2.11 5.58
C VAL A 38 2.79 -3.17 6.63
N ASN A 39 2.36 -4.37 6.19
CA ASN A 39 1.96 -5.44 7.11
C ASN A 39 3.12 -6.35 7.58
N SER A 40 4.34 -6.20 7.04
CA SER A 40 5.50 -7.00 7.48
C SER A 40 6.18 -6.34 8.67
N ASP A 41 5.51 -6.38 9.82
CA ASP A 41 5.98 -5.82 11.09
C ASP A 41 7.02 -6.73 11.81
N ASP A 42 7.35 -7.89 11.22
CA ASP A 42 8.46 -8.73 11.68
C ASP A 42 9.79 -8.13 11.22
N ALA A 43 10.48 -7.44 12.14
CA ALA A 43 11.81 -6.83 11.96
C ALA A 43 12.85 -7.71 11.24
N LEU A 44 12.68 -9.04 11.23
CA LEU A 44 13.54 -10.00 10.53
C LEU A 44 13.33 -10.05 9.00
N VAL A 45 12.18 -9.61 8.47
CA VAL A 45 11.90 -9.57 7.02
C VAL A 45 12.46 -8.29 6.38
N ASN A 46 12.57 -7.22 7.16
CA ASN A 46 13.06 -5.92 6.70
C ASN A 46 14.60 -5.78 6.71
N GLU A 47 15.33 -6.62 7.45
CA GLU A 47 16.81 -6.55 7.54
C GLU A 47 17.58 -6.84 6.24
N GLY A 48 16.90 -7.18 5.14
CA GLY A 48 17.56 -7.47 3.86
C GLY A 48 16.80 -7.07 2.59
N ARG A 49 15.61 -6.47 2.70
CA ARG A 49 14.89 -6.03 1.50
C ARG A 49 15.37 -4.64 1.08
N PRO A 50 15.75 -4.43 -0.20
CA PRO A 50 16.02 -3.10 -0.71
C PRO A 50 14.77 -2.24 -0.53
N LEU A 51 14.95 -1.01 -0.03
CA LEU A 51 13.87 -0.05 0.13
C LEU A 51 13.06 0.01 -1.18
N PRO A 52 11.73 -0.11 -1.10
CA PRO A 52 10.90 0.07 -2.27
C PRO A 52 11.16 1.47 -2.84
N THR A 53 11.23 1.59 -4.15
CA THR A 53 11.49 2.85 -4.85
C THR A 53 10.46 3.07 -5.95
N GLY A 54 10.21 4.34 -6.29
CA GLY A 54 9.19 4.71 -7.26
C GLY A 54 7.78 4.46 -6.73
N LYS A 55 6.93 3.83 -7.56
CA LYS A 55 5.50 3.65 -7.26
C LYS A 55 5.20 2.83 -6.01
N VAL A 56 6.03 1.83 -5.70
CA VAL A 56 5.83 1.00 -4.50
C VAL A 56 6.05 1.82 -3.24
N ALA A 57 6.98 2.78 -3.25
CA ALA A 57 7.20 3.69 -2.12
C ALA A 57 6.01 4.64 -1.93
N GLU A 58 5.54 5.28 -3.01
CA GLU A 58 4.35 6.16 -2.95
C GLU A 58 3.11 5.42 -2.43
N LEU A 59 2.95 4.14 -2.80
CA LEU A 59 1.85 3.32 -2.28
C LEU A 59 2.02 2.99 -0.81
N ILE A 60 3.23 2.76 -0.32
CA ILE A 60 3.47 2.48 1.10
C ILE A 60 3.10 3.72 1.91
N ASP A 61 3.61 4.90 1.52
CA ASP A 61 3.28 6.17 2.19
C ASP A 61 1.75 6.38 2.23
N LEU A 62 1.06 6.13 1.11
CA LEU A 62 -0.40 6.25 1.04
C LEU A 62 -1.15 5.26 1.94
N LEU A 63 -0.65 4.03 2.06
CA LEU A 63 -1.25 2.98 2.89
C LEU A 63 -0.97 3.21 4.39
N GLU A 64 0.21 3.73 4.74
CA GLU A 64 0.54 4.14 6.11
C GLU A 64 -0.34 5.32 6.58
N ASP A 65 -0.62 6.28 5.70
CA ASP A 65 -1.51 7.42 5.96
C ASP A 65 -2.98 6.99 6.19
N MET A 66 -3.38 5.78 5.78
CA MET A 66 -4.70 5.23 6.09
C MET A 66 -4.83 4.68 7.51
N ASP A 67 -3.75 4.10 8.04
CA ASP A 67 -3.74 3.51 9.38
C ASP A 67 -3.49 4.59 10.45
N GLU A 68 -2.96 5.76 10.07
CA GLU A 68 -2.90 6.95 10.92
C GLU A 68 -4.30 7.59 11.09
N ASP A 69 -5.07 7.03 12.03
CA ASP A 69 -6.25 7.68 12.61
C ASP A 69 -5.81 9.09 13.05
N PRO A 70 -6.45 10.19 12.59
CA PRO A 70 -5.99 11.54 12.86
C PRO A 70 -5.89 11.76 14.37
N GLU A 71 -4.67 11.97 14.88
CA GLU A 71 -4.47 12.23 16.31
C GLU A 71 -5.34 13.43 16.75
N PRO A 72 -6.07 13.31 17.88
CA PRO A 72 -7.07 14.29 18.33
C PRO A 72 -6.51 15.64 18.81
#